data_AF-A0A0F9E2G6-F1
#
_entry.id   AF-A0A0F9E2G6-F1
#
_cell.length_a   1.000
_cell.length_b   1.000
_cell.length_c   1.000
_cell.angle_alpha   90.00
_cell.angle_beta   90.00
_cell.angle_gamma   90.00
#
_symmetry.space_group_name_H-M   'P 1'
#
loop_
_entity.id
_entity.type
_entity.pdbx_description
1 polymer ?
#
loop_
_entity_poly.entity_id
_entity_poly.type
_entity_poly.pdbx_seq_one_letter_code
_entity_poly.pdbx_strand_id
1 'polypeptide(L)'
;EHTKSPVLLITDIDRGGSFASIVGTLALLEKKNQKLVKGFVINKFRGDINILKPGFTKLKQNTKKPVFGVIPMTNINLPEEDSLGVKPKPMTFNKKNIDKIDREIDKLSKLVKKSLNIKAIERLIS
;
A
#
# COMPACT_ATOMS: atom_id res chain seq x y z
N GLU A 1 18.25 -9.16 5.31
CA GLU A 1 18.46 -10.38 4.50
C GLU A 1 17.92 -11.68 5.13
N HIS A 2 17.70 -11.73 6.45
CA HIS A 2 17.44 -12.98 7.16
C HIS A 2 16.08 -13.67 6.91
N THR A 3 15.00 -12.93 6.58
CA THR A 3 13.65 -13.52 6.54
C THR A 3 13.19 -14.05 5.18
N LYS A 4 13.88 -13.66 4.08
CA LYS A 4 13.53 -14.01 2.68
C LYS A 4 12.04 -13.84 2.33
N SER A 5 11.35 -12.91 3.00
CA SER A 5 9.89 -12.76 2.90
C SER A 5 9.45 -12.14 1.56
N PRO A 6 8.27 -12.51 1.04
CA PRO A 6 7.62 -11.79 -0.05
C PRO A 6 7.41 -10.32 0.30
N VAL A 7 7.71 -9.42 -0.64
CA VAL A 7 7.59 -7.97 -0.47
C VAL A 7 6.57 -7.41 -1.46
N LEU A 8 5.67 -6.56 -0.98
CA LEU A 8 4.87 -5.67 -1.84
C LEU A 8 5.39 -4.25 -1.68
N LEU A 9 5.64 -3.58 -2.80
CA LEU A 9 5.99 -2.15 -2.78
C LEU A 9 4.72 -1.32 -2.92
N ILE A 10 4.53 -0.37 -2.01
CA ILE A 10 3.37 0.52 -2.00
C ILE A 10 3.84 1.92 -2.39
N THR A 11 3.14 2.58 -3.31
CA THR A 11 3.46 3.94 -3.75
C THR A 11 2.30 4.89 -3.49
N ASP A 12 2.61 6.13 -3.10
CA ASP A 12 1.66 7.22 -2.97
C ASP A 12 1.49 7.90 -4.34
N ILE A 13 0.32 7.75 -4.99
CA ILE A 13 0.08 8.36 -6.30
C ILE A 13 -0.33 9.83 -6.24
N ASP A 14 -0.81 10.30 -5.09
CA ASP A 14 -1.28 11.68 -4.90
C ASP A 14 -0.11 12.68 -5.05
N ARG A 15 1.12 12.24 -4.74
CA ARG A 15 2.35 13.04 -4.91
C ARG A 15 2.88 13.08 -6.34
N GLY A 16 2.29 12.34 -7.27
CA GLY A 16 2.79 12.17 -8.63
C GLY A 16 4.05 11.28 -8.71
N GLY A 17 4.45 10.94 -9.94
CA GLY A 17 5.68 10.16 -10.19
C GLY A 17 5.68 8.70 -9.69
N SER A 18 4.54 8.18 -9.23
CA SER A 18 4.44 6.86 -8.57
C SER A 18 5.01 5.69 -9.37
N PHE A 19 4.71 5.61 -10.67
CA PHE A 19 5.23 4.57 -11.56
C PHE A 19 6.75 4.67 -11.73
N ALA A 20 7.28 5.88 -11.88
CA ALA A 20 8.72 6.10 -11.99
C ALA A 20 9.42 5.77 -10.67
N SER A 21 8.83 6.14 -9.53
CA SER A 21 9.33 5.78 -8.20
C SER A 21 9.39 4.26 -8.03
N ILE A 22 8.33 3.52 -8.36
CA ILE A 22 8.35 2.05 -8.31
C ILE A 22 9.49 1.46 -9.15
N VAL A 23 9.59 1.89 -10.42
CA VAL A 23 10.58 1.36 -11.35
C VAL A 23 11.99 1.71 -10.87
N GLY A 24 12.22 2.94 -10.43
CA GLY A 24 13.48 3.41 -9.89
C GLY A 24 13.89 2.65 -8.63
N THR A 25 12.99 2.48 -7.66
CA THR A 25 13.23 1.68 -6.46
C THR A 25 13.61 0.25 -6.83
N LEU A 26 12.86 -0.40 -7.72
CA LEU A 26 13.17 -1.77 -8.14
C LEU A 26 14.53 -1.86 -8.85
N ALA A 27 14.87 -0.90 -9.70
CA ALA A 27 16.13 -0.86 -10.44
C ALA A 27 17.35 -0.67 -9.52
N LEU A 28 17.21 0.07 -8.42
CA LEU A 28 18.27 0.30 -7.44
C LEU A 28 18.51 -0.90 -6.51
N LEU A 29 17.54 -1.80 -6.36
CA LEU A 29 17.72 -3.01 -5.55
C LEU A 29 18.65 -4.00 -6.23
N GLU A 30 19.48 -4.70 -5.44
CA GLU A 30 20.20 -5.87 -5.92
C GLU A 30 19.25 -6.95 -6.47
N LYS A 31 19.69 -7.73 -7.46
CA LYS A 31 18.87 -8.78 -8.10
C LYS A 31 18.21 -9.73 -7.10
N LYS A 32 18.90 -10.08 -6.01
CA LYS A 32 18.36 -10.96 -4.95
C LYS A 32 17.15 -10.33 -4.24
N ASN A 33 17.18 -9.03 -4.00
CA ASN A 33 16.11 -8.28 -3.35
C ASN A 33 14.95 -8.00 -4.32
N GLN A 34 15.26 -7.74 -5.60
CA GLN A 34 14.23 -7.62 -6.64
C GLN A 34 13.37 -8.89 -6.78
N LYS A 35 13.94 -10.08 -6.51
CA LYS A 35 13.19 -11.36 -6.52
C LYS A 35 12.21 -11.48 -5.35
N LEU A 36 12.46 -10.81 -4.23
CA LEU A 36 11.57 -10.78 -3.08
C LEU A 36 10.34 -9.92 -3.36
N VAL A 37 10.48 -8.83 -4.12
CA VAL A 37 9.34 -8.01 -4.55
C VAL A 37 8.42 -8.83 -5.44
N LYS A 38 7.18 -9.06 -5.00
CA LYS A 38 6.16 -9.85 -5.71
C LYS A 38 5.18 -8.99 -6.51
N GLY A 39 5.13 -7.69 -6.23
CA GLY A 39 4.32 -6.74 -6.99
C GLY A 39 4.07 -5.46 -6.23
N PHE A 40 3.04 -4.75 -6.66
CA PHE A 40 2.82 -3.37 -6.27
C PHE A 40 1.40 -3.11 -5.77
N VAL A 41 1.28 -2.12 -4.90
CA VAL A 41 0.00 -1.50 -4.52
C VAL A 41 0.09 -0.01 -4.79
N ILE A 42 -0.92 0.54 -5.45
CA ILE A 42 -1.03 1.98 -5.63
C ILE A 42 -1.92 2.52 -4.52
N ASN A 43 -1.45 3.49 -3.76
CA ASN A 43 -2.18 4.08 -2.64
C ASN A 43 -2.62 5.51 -2.97
N LYS A 44 -3.69 5.97 -2.31
CA LYS A 44 -4.21 7.35 -2.34
C LYS A 44 -4.70 7.81 -3.72
N PHE A 45 -5.22 6.91 -4.55
CA PHE A 45 -5.74 7.31 -5.86
C PHE A 45 -7.09 8.03 -5.77
N ARG A 46 -7.31 9.00 -6.66
CA ARG A 46 -8.57 9.75 -6.81
C ARG A 46 -9.10 9.56 -8.23
N GLY A 47 -10.39 9.31 -8.37
CA GLY A 47 -11.06 9.19 -9.67
C GLY A 47 -11.18 7.77 -10.18
N ASP A 48 -11.37 7.64 -11.50
CA ASP A 48 -11.62 6.35 -12.15
C ASP A 48 -10.32 5.55 -12.35
N ILE A 49 -10.27 4.35 -11.74
CA ILE A 49 -9.15 3.40 -11.85
C ILE A 49 -8.85 2.99 -13.30
N ASN A 50 -9.84 3.07 -14.21
CA ASN A 50 -9.64 2.73 -15.61
C ASN A 50 -8.55 3.58 -16.27
N ILE A 51 -8.37 4.83 -15.81
CA ILE A 51 -7.32 5.75 -16.27
C ILE A 51 -5.91 5.17 -16.04
N LEU A 52 -5.74 4.34 -14.99
CA LEU A 52 -4.44 3.77 -14.63
C LEU A 52 -4.11 2.45 -15.37
N LYS A 53 -5.08 1.80 -16.02
CA LYS A 53 -4.88 0.50 -16.68
C LYS A 53 -3.72 0.48 -17.69
N PRO A 54 -3.52 1.51 -18.55
CA PRO A 54 -2.36 1.57 -19.43
C PRO A 54 -1.04 1.62 -18.64
N GLY A 55 -1.01 2.37 -17.53
CA GLY A 55 0.14 2.45 -16.63
C GLY A 55 0.48 1.10 -16.00
N PHE A 56 -0.51 0.31 -15.57
CA PHE A 56 -0.29 -1.04 -15.02
C PHE A 56 0.30 -1.99 -16.06
N THR A 57 -0.15 -1.88 -17.31
CA THR A 57 0.39 -2.66 -18.42
C THR A 57 1.86 -2.36 -18.65
N LYS A 58 2.22 -1.06 -18.73
CA LYS A 58 3.61 -0.63 -18.90
C LYS A 58 4.49 -1.02 -17.71
N LEU A 59 3.98 -0.89 -16.49
CA LEU A 59 4.68 -1.30 -15.27
C LEU A 59 4.95 -2.80 -15.26
N LYS A 60 3.96 -3.63 -15.61
CA LYS A 60 4.11 -5.08 -15.72
C LYS A 60 5.09 -5.47 -16.83
N GLN A 61 5.11 -4.76 -17.96
CA GLN A 61 6.07 -5.00 -19.03
C GLN A 61 7.51 -4.75 -18.58
N ASN A 62 7.75 -3.65 -17.86
CA ASN A 62 9.08 -3.25 -17.38
C ASN A 62 9.59 -4.10 -16.22
N THR A 63 8.71 -4.46 -15.28
CA THR A 63 9.10 -5.11 -14.01
C THR A 63 8.83 -6.60 -13.97
N LYS A 64 7.99 -7.10 -14.89
CA LYS A 64 7.40 -8.45 -14.91
C LYS A 64 6.59 -8.80 -13.66
N LYS A 65 6.15 -7.79 -12.89
CA LYS A 65 5.41 -7.97 -11.64
C LYS A 65 4.02 -7.34 -11.73
N PRO A 66 3.00 -7.93 -11.09
CA PRO A 66 1.63 -7.43 -11.12
C PRO A 66 1.41 -6.23 -10.17
N VAL A 67 0.33 -5.50 -10.43
CA VAL A 67 -0.31 -4.60 -9.45
C VAL A 67 -1.44 -5.39 -8.77
N PHE A 68 -1.42 -5.46 -7.44
CA PHE A 68 -2.41 -6.21 -6.66
C PHE A 68 -3.70 -5.42 -6.40
N GLY A 69 -3.67 -4.10 -6.59
CA GLY A 69 -4.84 -3.24 -6.46
C GLY A 69 -4.48 -1.80 -6.24
N VAL A 70 -5.53 -0.99 -6.05
CA VAL A 70 -5.42 0.45 -5.84
C VAL A 70 -6.26 0.82 -4.63
N ILE A 71 -5.62 1.33 -3.59
CA ILE A 71 -6.32 1.88 -2.41
C ILE A 71 -6.70 3.32 -2.75
N PRO A 72 -7.99 3.68 -2.69
CA PRO A 72 -8.42 5.04 -2.95
C PRO A 72 -7.98 5.98 -1.82
N MET A 73 -7.86 7.26 -2.12
CA MET A 73 -7.76 8.29 -1.08
C MET A 73 -9.03 8.23 -0.23
N THR A 74 -8.86 8.06 1.07
CA THR A 74 -9.95 7.90 2.02
C THR A 74 -9.67 8.71 3.28
N ASN A 75 -10.75 9.21 3.89
CA ASN A 75 -10.66 9.85 5.19
C ASN A 75 -10.85 8.76 6.26
N ILE A 76 -9.76 8.42 6.95
CA ILE A 76 -9.77 7.50 8.08
C ILE A 76 -9.29 8.28 9.30
N ASN A 77 -10.02 8.19 10.40
CA ASN A 77 -9.72 8.91 11.63
C ASN A 77 -8.99 8.00 12.62
N LEU A 78 -7.82 7.52 12.22
CA LEU A 78 -6.92 6.76 13.09
C LEU A 78 -5.92 7.71 13.76
N PRO A 79 -5.43 7.36 14.97
CA PRO A 79 -4.31 8.06 15.58
C PRO A 79 -3.11 8.07 14.64
N GLU A 80 -2.38 9.18 14.61
CA GLU A 80 -1.11 9.24 13.89
C GLU A 80 -0.10 8.33 14.60
N GLU A 81 0.63 7.51 13.85
CA GLU A 81 1.84 6.87 14.38
C GLU A 81 2.92 7.93 14.60
N ASP A 82 3.83 7.66 15.54
CA ASP A 82 5.00 8.49 15.80
C ASP A 82 5.78 8.72 14.51
N SER A 83 5.51 9.87 13.89
CA SER A 83 6.13 10.28 12.64
C SER A 83 7.22 11.31 12.97
N LEU A 84 8.28 11.33 12.17
CA LEU A 84 9.40 12.25 12.36
C LEU A 84 8.90 13.71 12.32
N GLY A 85 8.68 14.31 13.49
CA GLY A 85 8.40 15.74 13.66
C GLY A 85 6.99 16.12 14.13
N VAL A 86 6.03 15.20 14.25
CA VAL A 86 4.70 15.50 14.81
C VAL A 86 4.52 14.73 16.11
N LYS A 87 4.46 15.42 17.24
CA LYS A 87 4.04 14.77 18.49
C LYS A 87 2.57 14.41 18.33
N PRO A 88 2.18 13.13 18.38
CA PRO A 88 0.78 12.77 18.30
C PRO A 88 0.02 13.46 19.43
N LYS A 89 -1.18 13.94 19.15
CA LYS A 89 -2.04 14.49 20.21
C LYS A 89 -2.25 13.38 21.25
N PRO A 90 -2.01 13.66 22.54
CA PRO A 90 -2.18 12.65 23.58
C PRO A 90 -3.64 12.16 23.55
N MET A 91 -3.83 10.90 23.20
CA MET A 91 -5.14 10.27 23.18
C MET A 91 -5.37 9.59 24.52
N THR A 92 -6.45 9.95 25.20
CA THR A 92 -6.86 9.25 26.42
C THR A 92 -7.38 7.87 26.02
N PHE A 93 -6.72 6.81 26.45
CA PHE A 93 -7.21 5.44 26.26
C PHE A 93 -8.37 5.15 27.21
N ASN A 94 -9.57 5.56 26.81
CA ASN A 94 -10.82 5.18 27.46
C ASN A 94 -11.65 4.30 26.51
N LYS A 95 -12.64 3.59 27.07
CA LYS A 95 -13.49 2.66 26.32
C LYS A 95 -14.09 3.30 25.06
N LYS A 96 -14.64 4.51 25.19
CA LYS A 96 -15.26 5.25 24.07
C LYS A 96 -14.28 5.53 22.93
N ASN A 97 -13.03 5.86 23.25
CA ASN A 97 -11.97 6.15 22.30
C ASN A 97 -11.45 4.89 21.61
N ILE A 98 -11.30 3.77 22.35
CA ILE A 98 -10.94 2.47 21.78
C ILE A 98 -12.03 2.00 20.81
N ASP A 99 -13.30 2.04 21.22
CA ASP A 99 -14.43 1.68 20.36
C ASP A 99 -14.48 2.51 19.06
N LYS A 100 -14.01 3.77 19.11
CA LYS A 100 -13.90 4.63 17.93
C LYS A 100 -12.76 4.16 17.01
N ILE A 101 -11.59 3.86 17.56
CA ILE A 101 -10.44 3.34 16.80
C ILE A 101 -10.84 2.03 16.10
N ASP A 102 -11.45 1.09 16.83
CA ASP A 102 -11.84 -0.21 16.29
C ASP A 102 -12.77 -0.06 15.07
N ARG A 103 -13.75 0.85 15.16
CA ARG A 103 -14.62 1.17 14.01
C ARG A 103 -13.86 1.73 12.81
N GLU A 104 -12.83 2.55 13.03
CA GLU A 104 -12.00 3.10 11.95
C GLU A 104 -11.07 2.04 11.35
N ILE A 105 -10.51 1.15 12.18
CA ILE A 105 -9.74 -0.03 11.73
C ILE A 105 -10.63 -0.94 10.88
N ASP A 106 -11.87 -1.20 11.30
CA ASP A 106 -12.83 -2.02 10.54
C ASP A 106 -13.17 -1.42 9.18
N LYS A 107 -13.35 -0.10 9.13
CA LYS A 107 -13.56 0.63 7.86
C LYS A 107 -12.35 0.48 6.94
N LEU A 108 -11.14 0.70 7.47
CA LEU A 108 -9.90 0.53 6.71
C LEU A 108 -9.75 -0.92 6.21
N SER A 109 -9.99 -1.92 7.07
CA SER A 109 -9.93 -3.34 6.73
C SER A 109 -10.88 -3.69 5.59
N LYS A 110 -12.14 -3.26 5.67
CA LYS A 110 -13.13 -3.46 4.59
C LYS A 110 -12.69 -2.79 3.29
N LEU A 111 -12.16 -1.57 3.38
CA LEU A 111 -11.67 -0.83 2.22
C LEU A 111 -10.51 -1.55 1.54
N VAL A 112 -9.49 -1.95 2.31
CA VAL A 112 -8.30 -2.66 1.79
C VAL A 112 -8.72 -3.99 1.16
N LYS A 113 -9.59 -4.76 1.82
CA LYS A 113 -10.11 -6.04 1.29
C LYS A 113 -10.86 -5.88 -0.03
N LYS A 114 -11.61 -4.78 -0.19
CA LYS A 114 -12.32 -4.45 -1.44
C LYS A 114 -11.37 -3.96 -2.54
N SER A 115 -10.29 -3.28 -2.16
CA SER A 115 -9.39 -2.57 -3.07
C SER A 115 -8.26 -3.44 -3.62
N LEU A 116 -7.90 -4.52 -2.91
CA LEU A 116 -6.77 -5.38 -3.23
C LEU A 116 -7.21 -6.81 -3.54
N ASN A 117 -6.46 -7.51 -4.38
CA ASN A 117 -6.60 -8.94 -4.60
C ASN A 117 -6.01 -9.73 -3.41
N ILE A 118 -6.73 -9.75 -2.28
CA ILE A 118 -6.31 -10.40 -1.04
C ILE A 118 -5.99 -11.87 -1.26
N LYS A 119 -6.82 -12.61 -2.01
CA LYS A 119 -6.58 -14.02 -2.34
C LYS A 119 -5.25 -14.24 -3.06
N ALA A 120 -4.80 -13.30 -3.90
CA ALA A 120 -3.50 -13.40 -4.55
C ALA A 120 -2.35 -13.04 -3.61
N ILE A 121 -2.57 -12.13 -2.65
CA ILE A 121 -1.59 -11.77 -1.63
C ILE A 121 -1.38 -12.91 -0.63
N GLU A 122 -2.46 -13.53 -0.14
CA GLU A 122 -2.41 -14.68 0.79
C GLU A 122 -1.59 -15.84 0.21
N ARG A 123 -1.76 -16.11 -1.09
CA ARG A 123 -0.97 -17.11 -1.84
C ARG A 123 0.52 -16.82 -1.92
N LEU A 124 0.99 -15.62 -1.58
CA LEU A 124 2.42 -15.33 -1.50
C LEU A 124 3.04 -15.84 -0.20
N ILE A 125 2.23 -16.01 0.85
CA ILE A 125 2.64 -16.30 2.22
C ILE A 125 2.38 -17.78 2.57
N SER A 126 1.47 -18.44 1.82
CA SER A 126 1.24 -19.88 1.87
C SER A 126 2.37 -20.64 1.19
#